data_AF-A0AB39MHW0-F1
#
_entry.id   AF-A0AB39MHW0-F1
#
_cell.length_a   1.000
_cell.length_b   1.000
_cell.length_c   1.000
_cell.angle_alpha   90.00
_cell.angle_beta   90.00
_cell.angle_gamma   90.00
#
_symmetry.space_group_name_H-M   'P 1'
#
loop_
_entity.id
_entity.type
_entity.pdbx_description
1 polymer ?
#
loop_
_entity_poly.entity_id
_entity_poly.type
_entity_poly.pdbx_seq_one_letter_code
_entity_poly.pdbx_strand_id
1 'polypeptide(L)' 'MTKPKTFAVGDGGTIEVTRTITGFDFHVVDADGESIATVIVPERNAWALLTALGAGLSE' A
#
# COMPACT_ATOMS: atom_id res chain seq x y z
N MET A 1 14.01 9.37 -1.37
CA MET A 1 12.80 8.57 -1.68
C MET A 1 12.58 7.61 -0.54
N THR A 2 11.41 7.64 0.10
CA THR A 2 11.02 6.68 1.14
C THR A 2 10.87 5.30 0.50
N LYS A 3 11.39 4.25 1.12
CA LYS A 3 11.20 2.88 0.61
C LYS A 3 9.70 2.53 0.66
N PRO A 4 9.17 1.83 -0.36
CA PRO A 4 7.81 1.30 -0.31
C PRO A 4 7.65 0.39 0.91
N LYS A 5 6.48 0.45 1.54
CA LYS A 5 6.08 -0.49 2.59
C LYS A 5 5.20 -1.56 1.97
N THR A 6 5.58 -2.82 2.14
CA THR A 6 4.88 -3.96 1.53
C THR A 6 4.03 -4.68 2.56
N PHE A 7 2.81 -5.04 2.18
CA PHE A 7 1.87 -5.82 2.98
C PHE A 7 1.52 -7.10 2.24
N ALA A 8 1.61 -8.25 2.92
CA ALA A 8 1.10 -9.50 2.37
C ALA A 8 -0.43 -9.54 2.54
N VAL A 9 -1.13 -9.96 1.50
CA VAL A 9 -2.56 -10.30 1.53
C VAL A 9 -2.74 -11.81 1.59
N GLY A 10 -3.92 -12.25 2.07
CA GLY A 10 -4.15 -13.65 2.47
C GLY A 10 -4.11 -14.69 1.34
N ASP A 11 -4.14 -14.25 0.09
CA ASP A 11 -4.05 -15.08 -1.12
C ASP A 11 -2.61 -15.21 -1.66
N GLY A 12 -1.61 -14.66 -0.95
CA GLY A 12 -0.22 -14.66 -1.37
C GLY A 12 0.18 -13.45 -2.21
N GLY A 13 -0.77 -12.58 -2.56
CA GLY A 13 -0.47 -11.28 -3.18
C GLY A 13 0.19 -10.30 -2.21
N THR A 14 0.56 -9.13 -2.74
CA THR A 14 1.07 -8.04 -1.90
C THR A 14 0.52 -6.68 -2.30
N ILE A 15 0.54 -5.75 -1.34
CA ILE A 15 0.24 -4.34 -1.54
C ILE A 15 1.51 -3.56 -1.22
N GLU A 16 2.08 -2.89 -2.22
CA GLU A 16 3.20 -1.98 -2.07
C GLU A 16 2.69 -0.55 -1.92
N VAL A 17 3.05 0.11 -0.83
CA VAL A 17 2.58 1.45 -0.51
C VAL A 17 3.73 2.44 -0.53
N THR A 18 3.61 3.47 -1.38
CA THR A 18 4.60 4.54 -1.51
C THR A 18 3.95 5.89 -1.21
N ARG A 19 4.55 6.66 -0.30
CA ARG A 19 4.10 8.04 -0.07
C ARG A 19 4.53 8.93 -1.23
N THR A 20 3.58 9.71 -1.75
CA THR A 20 3.76 10.67 -2.85
C THR A 20 3.43 12.09 -2.38
N ILE A 21 3.61 13.08 -3.24
CA ILE A 21 3.27 14.49 -2.94
C ILE A 21 1.75 14.66 -2.73
N THR A 22 0.94 13.87 -3.42
CA THR A 22 -0.53 14.00 -3.42
C THR A 22 -1.23 13.02 -2.47
N GLY A 23 -0.49 12.13 -1.81
CA GLY A 23 -1.06 11.10 -0.93
C GLY A 23 -0.20 9.84 -0.92
N PHE A 24 -0.82 8.69 -1.17
CA PHE A 24 -0.17 7.39 -1.19
C PHE A 24 -0.54 6.64 -2.45
N ASP A 25 0.45 6.03 -3.07
CA ASP A 25 0.25 5.08 -4.16
C ASP A 25 0.19 3.67 -3.58
N PHE A 26 -0.90 2.95 -3.85
CA PHE A 26 -1.12 1.57 -3.48
C PHE A 26 -1.06 0.73 -4.75
N HIS A 27 0.04 0.00 -4.91
CA HIS A 27 0.24 -0.95 -6.00
C HIS A 27 -0.09 -2.36 -5.49
N VAL A 28 -1.12 -2.97 -6.05
CA VAL A 28 -1.59 -4.30 -5.69
C VAL A 28 -1.09 -5.28 -6.72
N VAL A 29 -0.33 -6.28 -6.26
CA VAL A 29 0.16 -7.38 -7.07
C VAL A 29 -0.40 -8.70 -6.57
N ASP A 30 -0.66 -9.62 -7.48
CA ASP A 30 -1.06 -10.97 -7.12
C ASP A 30 0.14 -11.82 -6.65
N ALA A 31 -0.11 -13.10 -6.39
CA ALA A 31 0.91 -14.04 -5.91
C ALA A 31 2.00 -14.35 -6.96
N ASP A 32 1.68 -14.18 -8.25
CA ASP A 32 2.62 -14.38 -9.37
C ASP A 32 3.41 -13.10 -9.68
N GLY A 33 3.08 -11.99 -9.01
CA GLY A 33 3.69 -10.67 -9.18
C GLY A 33 3.06 -9.84 -10.29
N GLU A 34 1.91 -10.25 -10.84
CA GLU A 34 1.17 -9.47 -11.82
C GLU A 34 0.47 -8.29 -11.14
N SER A 35 0.56 -7.10 -11.77
CA SER A 35 -0.12 -5.91 -11.29
C SER A 35 -1.63 -6.04 -11.53
N ILE A 36 -2.40 -6.07 -10.44
CA ILE A 36 -3.86 -6.08 -10.49
C ILE A 36 -4.38 -4.64 -10.59
N ALA A 37 -3.84 -3.74 -9.77
CA ALA A 37 -4.32 -2.37 -9.69
C ALA A 37 -3.27 -1.41 -9.10
N THR A 38 -3.37 -0.15 -9.50
CA THR A 38 -2.66 0.98 -8.89
C THR A 38 -3.68 2.03 -8.48
N VAL A 39 -3.67 2.43 -7.20
CA VAL A 39 -4.66 3.36 -6.65
C VAL A 39 -3.96 4.48 -5.88
N ILE A 40 -4.23 5.73 -6.29
CA ILE A 40 -3.81 6.89 -5.51
C ILE A 40 -4.86 7.15 -4.42
N VAL A 41 -4.44 7.00 -3.17
CA VAL A 41 -5.27 7.20 -2.00
C VAL A 41 -4.85 8.51 -1.31
N PRO A 42 -5.77 9.47 -1.12
CA PRO A 42 -5.49 10.68 -0.37
C PRO A 42 -5.01 10.36 1.06
N GLU A 43 -4.12 11.18 1.61
CA GLU A 43 -3.44 10.93 2.90
C GLU A 43 -4.42 10.57 4.04
N ARG A 44 -5.52 11.31 4.18
CA ARG A 44 -6.54 11.03 5.22
C ARG A 44 -7.10 9.60 5.12
N ASN A 45 -7.34 9.10 3.91
CA ASN A 45 -7.93 7.78 3.69
C ASN A 45 -6.87 6.67 3.79
N ALA A 46 -5.64 6.96 3.37
CA ALA A 46 -4.53 6.03 3.45
C ALA A 46 -4.21 5.65 4.90
N TRP A 47 -4.31 6.60 5.84
CA TRP A 47 -4.14 6.33 7.27
C TRP A 47 -5.12 5.27 7.78
N ALA A 48 -6.42 5.40 7.45
CA ALA A 48 -7.43 4.42 7.87
C ALA A 48 -7.15 3.02 7.30
N LEU A 49 -6.76 2.95 6.02
CA LEU A 49 -6.39 1.70 5.35
C LEU A 49 -5.15 1.05 5.98
N LEU A 50 -4.10 1.82 6.23
CA LEU A 50 -2.85 1.30 6.80
C LEU A 50 -3.04 0.83 8.24
N THR A 51 -3.83 1.54 9.04
CA THR A 51 -4.23 1.06 10.37
C THR A 51 -5.02 -0.25 10.29
N ALA A 52 -5.98 -0.38 9.36
CA ALA A 52 -6.74 -1.61 9.16
C ALA A 52 -5.86 -2.79 8.72
N LEU A 53 -4.78 -2.52 7.98
CA LEU A 53 -3.77 -3.52 7.59
C LEU A 53 -2.77 -3.83 8.72
N GLY A 54 -2.99 -3.34 9.95
CA GLY A 54 -2.09 -3.55 11.09
C GLY A 54 -0.75 -2.83 10.96
N ALA A 55 -0.66 -1.90 10.01
CA ALA A 55 0.54 -1.19 9.66
C ALA A 55 0.49 0.23 10.21
N GLY A 56 0.90 0.40 11.47
CA GLY A 56 1.34 1.72 11.89
C GLY A 56 2.45 2.18 10.94
N LEU A 57 2.25 3.28 10.21
CA LEU A 57 3.37 4.01 9.65
C LEU A 57 4.08 4.63 10.85
N SER A 58 4.96 3.87 11.50
CA SER A 58 5.90 4.44 12.44
C SER A 58 6.73 5.47 11.68
N GLU A 59 6.71 6.71 12.17
CA GLU A 59 7.49 7.85 11.67
C GLU A 59 8.99 7.52 11.52
#